data_AF-A0A538L6C6-F1
#
_entry.id   AF-A0A538L6C6-F1
#
_cell.length_a   1.000
_cell.length_b   1.000
_cell.length_c   1.000
_cell.angle_alpha   90.00
_cell.angle_beta   90.00
_cell.angle_gamma   90.00
#
_symmetry.space_group_name_H-M   'P 1'
#
loop_
_entity.id
_entity.type
_entity.pdbx_description
1 polymer ?
#
loop_
_entity_poly.entity_id
_entity_poly.type
_entity_poly.pdbx_seq_one_letter_code
_entity_poly.pdbx_strand_id
1 'polypeptide(L)'
;MLRRLEGEGIAGSLALVSSDEAPPEPAVSRLTLAAAWDAVVATLPADWSDLLCELELTSSDHVDQGALLTAPLNPFQSGVGKPGFHFRVARTFGYGASPGMARRCMERLDHAGIPGEVRVLRALSDTQPVGTQGPVWYVGGKAV
;
A
#
# COMPACT_ATOMS: atom_id res chain seq x y z
N MET A 1 25.66 8.62 -0.04
CA MET A 1 27.04 8.27 -0.42
C MET A 1 27.10 7.58 -1.78
N LEU A 2 26.40 6.46 -2.00
CA LEU A 2 26.41 5.73 -3.29
C LEU A 2 25.93 6.57 -4.49
N ARG A 3 24.80 7.28 -4.37
CA ARG A 3 24.33 8.25 -5.38
C ARG A 3 25.34 9.34 -5.76
N ARG A 4 26.26 9.68 -4.84
CA ARG A 4 27.33 10.67 -5.11
C ARG A 4 28.43 10.05 -5.97
N LEU A 5 28.81 8.80 -5.68
CA LEU A 5 29.81 8.05 -6.44
C LEU A 5 29.37 7.81 -7.90
N GLU A 6 28.07 7.53 -8.11
CA GLU A 6 27.49 7.43 -9.45
C GLU A 6 27.53 8.76 -10.20
N GLY A 7 27.20 9.87 -9.54
CA GLY A 7 27.28 11.21 -10.14
C GLY A 7 28.72 11.66 -10.45
N GLU A 8 29.71 11.12 -9.74
CA GLU A 8 31.13 11.37 -9.95
C GLU A 8 31.77 10.43 -10.99
N GLY A 9 31.01 9.47 -11.54
CA GLY A 9 31.51 8.53 -12.56
C GLY A 9 32.58 7.55 -12.04
N ILE A 10 32.60 7.29 -10.73
CA ILE A 10 33.60 6.43 -10.10
C ILE A 10 33.19 4.97 -10.26
N ALA A 11 33.96 4.20 -11.04
CA ALA A 11 33.77 2.76 -11.18
C ALA A 11 34.33 2.00 -9.97
N GLY A 12 33.58 1.03 -9.45
CA GLY A 12 34.00 0.17 -8.34
C GLY A 12 33.09 -1.04 -8.18
N SER A 13 33.57 -2.06 -7.45
CA SER A 13 32.74 -3.20 -7.03
C SER A 13 32.44 -3.09 -5.54
N LEU A 14 31.24 -3.54 -5.17
CA LEU A 14 30.83 -3.68 -3.78
C LEU A 14 30.78 -5.15 -3.43
N ALA A 15 31.35 -5.51 -2.28
CA ALA A 15 31.21 -6.83 -1.68
C ALA A 15 30.67 -6.63 -0.25
N LEU A 16 29.64 -7.39 0.11
CA LEU A 16 29.16 -7.45 1.49
C LEU A 16 30.21 -8.19 2.32
N VAL A 17 30.85 -7.49 3.26
CA VAL A 17 31.90 -8.07 4.12
C VAL A 17 31.29 -8.70 5.38
N SER A 18 30.31 -8.02 5.98
CA SER A 18 29.53 -8.52 7.12
C SER A 18 28.18 -7.82 7.17
N SER A 19 27.21 -8.48 7.81
CA SER A 19 25.94 -7.87 8.23
C SER A 19 25.73 -8.22 9.69
N ASP A 20 25.50 -7.21 10.51
CA ASP A 20 25.10 -7.40 11.90
C ASP A 20 23.59 -7.16 12.02
N GLU A 21 22.93 -7.97 12.83
CA GLU A 21 21.54 -7.72 13.18
C GLU A 21 21.50 -6.48 14.08
N ALA A 22 20.82 -5.43 13.62
CA ALA A 22 20.67 -4.22 14.40
C ALA A 22 19.93 -4.55 15.71
N PRO A 23 20.31 -3.94 16.85
CA PRO A 23 19.52 -4.06 18.07
C PRO A 23 18.06 -3.71 17.79
N PRO A 24 17.10 -4.46 18.36
CA PRO A 24 15.69 -4.19 18.11
C PRO A 24 15.38 -2.74 18.51
N GLU A 25 14.94 -1.94 17.54
CA GLU A 25 14.47 -0.59 17.83
C GLU A 25 13.32 -0.67 18.86
N PRO A 26 13.24 0.28 19.80
CA PRO A 26 12.15 0.30 20.76
C PRO A 26 10.82 0.31 20.02
N ALA A 27 9.95 -0.65 20.34
CA ALA A 27 8.66 -0.79 19.69
C ALA A 27 7.80 0.45 19.95
N VAL A 28 7.76 1.36 19.00
CA VAL A 28 6.77 2.44 18.98
C VAL A 28 5.42 1.75 18.74
N SER A 29 4.50 1.86 19.69
CA SER A 29 3.15 1.31 19.55
C SER A 29 2.45 2.03 18.39
N ARG A 30 2.52 1.43 17.20
CA ARG A 30 1.70 1.79 16.05
C ARG A 30 0.38 1.03 16.16
N LEU A 31 -0.69 1.66 15.70
CA LEU A 31 -1.93 0.93 15.43
C LEU A 31 -1.62 -0.22 14.47
N THR A 32 -2.31 -1.36 14.63
CA THR A 32 -2.27 -2.42 13.62
C THR A 32 -2.79 -1.87 12.29
N LEU A 33 -2.37 -2.44 11.16
CA LEU A 33 -2.86 -2.03 9.84
C LEU A 33 -4.37 -2.13 9.75
N ALA A 34 -4.96 -3.18 10.36
CA ALA A 34 -6.41 -3.33 10.41
C ALA A 34 -7.09 -2.20 11.20
N ALA A 35 -6.54 -1.80 12.35
CA ALA A 35 -7.07 -0.70 13.14
C ALA A 35 -6.88 0.66 12.44
N ALA A 36 -5.74 0.87 11.78
CA ALA A 36 -5.49 2.06 10.96
C ALA A 36 -6.49 2.16 9.80
N TRP A 37 -6.78 1.03 9.13
CA TRP A 37 -7.81 0.96 8.10
C TRP A 37 -9.20 1.35 8.64
N ASP A 38 -9.61 0.76 9.76
CA ASP A 38 -10.90 1.06 10.40
C ASP A 38 -11.00 2.55 10.76
N ALA A 39 -9.92 3.12 11.31
CA ALA A 39 -9.85 4.55 11.65
C ALA A 39 -9.98 5.44 10.41
N VAL A 40 -9.28 5.13 9.32
CA VAL A 40 -9.37 5.90 8.08
C VAL A 40 -10.78 5.83 7.48
N VAL A 41 -11.37 4.63 7.40
CA VAL A 41 -12.73 4.46 6.85
C VAL A 41 -13.78 5.21 7.68
N ALA A 42 -13.62 5.26 9.00
CA ALA A 42 -14.54 5.98 9.88
C ALA A 42 -14.54 7.50 9.67
N THR A 43 -13.49 8.07 9.05
CA THR A 43 -13.41 9.51 8.73
C THR A 43 -14.06 9.88 7.40
N LEU A 44 -14.43 8.89 6.58
CA LEU A 44 -14.98 9.14 5.25
C LEU A 44 -16.43 9.66 5.32
N PRO A 45 -16.85 10.51 4.35
CA PRO A 45 -18.24 10.94 4.23
C PRO A 45 -19.22 9.77 4.16
N ALA A 46 -20.43 9.92 4.73
CA ALA A 46 -21.41 8.84 4.79
C ALA A 46 -21.86 8.30 3.41
N ASP A 47 -21.57 9.01 2.32
CA ASP A 47 -21.90 8.71 0.93
C ASP A 47 -20.69 8.34 0.06
N TRP A 48 -19.50 8.14 0.66
CA TRP A 48 -18.31 7.70 -0.08
C TRP A 48 -18.61 6.40 -0.85
N SER A 49 -18.07 6.28 -2.06
CA SER A 49 -18.40 5.21 -3.02
C SER A 49 -17.15 4.44 -3.47
N ASP A 50 -16.08 5.15 -3.84
CA ASP A 50 -14.83 4.56 -4.36
C ASP A 50 -13.61 5.23 -3.74
N LEU A 51 -12.57 4.44 -3.47
CA LEU A 51 -11.31 4.88 -2.92
C LEU A 51 -10.14 4.41 -3.79
N LEU A 52 -9.15 5.28 -3.92
CA LEU A 52 -7.79 4.91 -4.28
C LEU A 52 -6.94 4.92 -3.01
N CYS A 53 -6.35 3.79 -2.67
CA CYS A 53 -5.60 3.60 -1.45
C CYS A 53 -4.13 3.31 -1.74
N GLU A 54 -3.28 3.57 -0.75
CA GLU A 54 -1.86 3.20 -0.72
C GLU A 54 -1.62 2.35 0.53
N LEU A 55 -0.84 1.28 0.34
CA LEU A 55 -0.20 0.52 1.40
C LEU A 55 1.31 0.68 1.19
N GLU A 56 1.97 1.43 2.07
CA GLU A 56 3.43 1.54 2.09
C GLU A 56 3.99 0.55 3.11
N LEU A 57 4.89 -0.33 2.68
CA LEU A 57 5.60 -1.26 3.55
C LEU A 57 6.86 -0.61 4.10
N THR A 58 7.35 -1.05 5.25
CA THR A 58 8.57 -0.48 5.83
C THR A 58 9.87 -1.00 5.21
N SER A 59 9.82 -2.11 4.48
CA SER A 59 10.97 -2.73 3.81
C SER A 59 10.58 -3.31 2.45
N SER A 60 11.50 -3.26 1.49
CA SER A 60 11.38 -3.94 0.20
C SER A 60 11.33 -5.45 0.32
N ASP A 61 11.89 -6.01 1.39
CA ASP A 61 11.91 -7.47 1.61
C ASP A 61 10.51 -8.05 1.79
N HIS A 62 9.57 -7.20 2.19
CA HIS A 62 8.17 -7.58 2.39
C HIS A 62 7.32 -7.49 1.11
N VAL A 63 7.87 -7.02 -0.01
CA VAL A 63 7.07 -6.77 -1.23
C VAL A 63 6.47 -8.06 -1.78
N ASP A 64 7.25 -9.12 -1.91
CA ASP A 64 6.74 -10.36 -2.53
C ASP A 64 5.67 -11.04 -1.66
N GLN A 65 5.94 -11.18 -0.37
CA GLN A 65 4.97 -11.74 0.58
C GLN A 65 3.75 -10.82 0.76
N GLY A 66 3.96 -9.51 0.82
CA GLY A 66 2.91 -8.50 0.92
C GLY A 66 1.98 -8.55 -0.28
N ALA A 67 2.51 -8.68 -1.49
CA ALA A 67 1.73 -8.84 -2.72
C ALA A 67 0.86 -10.10 -2.68
N LEU A 68 1.41 -11.22 -2.20
CA LEU A 68 0.64 -12.47 -2.04
C LEU A 68 -0.50 -12.32 -1.02
N LEU A 69 -0.22 -11.76 0.15
CA LEU A 69 -1.21 -11.61 1.23
C LEU A 69 -2.32 -10.61 0.88
N THR A 70 -2.00 -9.64 0.01
CA THR A 70 -2.93 -8.61 -0.48
C THR A 70 -3.47 -8.89 -1.87
N ALA A 71 -3.17 -10.04 -2.47
CA ALA A 71 -3.62 -10.40 -3.83
C ALA A 71 -5.14 -10.22 -4.07
N PRO A 72 -6.04 -10.49 -3.10
CA PRO A 72 -7.48 -10.23 -3.28
C PRO A 72 -7.86 -8.75 -3.51
N LEU A 73 -6.94 -7.80 -3.25
CA LEU A 73 -7.13 -6.38 -3.53
C LEU A 73 -6.80 -6.01 -4.98
N ASN A 74 -6.27 -6.95 -5.77
CA ASN A 74 -5.66 -6.72 -7.07
C ASN A 74 -4.68 -5.52 -7.03
N PRO A 75 -3.67 -5.56 -6.13
CA PRO A 75 -2.77 -4.45 -5.92
C PRO A 75 -1.86 -4.22 -7.14
N PHE A 76 -1.42 -2.99 -7.33
CA PHE A 76 -0.37 -2.64 -8.28
C PHE A 76 0.73 -1.87 -7.55
N GLN A 77 1.99 -2.03 -7.96
CA GLN A 77 3.11 -1.45 -7.22
C GLN A 77 2.99 0.07 -7.08
N SER A 78 3.25 0.58 -5.88
CA SER A 78 3.56 2.01 -5.69
C SER A 78 4.84 2.32 -6.47
N GLY A 79 4.94 3.52 -7.03
CA GLY A 79 6.03 3.87 -7.96
C GLY A 79 7.46 3.62 -7.44
N VAL A 80 8.44 3.78 -8.32
CA VAL A 80 9.86 3.46 -8.07
C VAL A 80 10.36 4.00 -6.73
N GLY A 81 10.98 3.13 -5.93
CA GLY A 81 11.65 3.48 -4.68
C GLY A 81 10.75 3.54 -3.44
N LYS A 82 9.45 3.19 -3.57
CA LYS A 82 8.53 3.04 -2.43
C LYS A 82 8.04 1.59 -2.35
N PRO A 83 8.49 0.80 -1.36
CA PRO A 83 8.00 -0.57 -1.20
C PRO A 83 6.54 -0.53 -0.77
N GLY A 84 5.65 -1.12 -1.57
CA GLY A 84 4.22 -1.03 -1.32
C GLY A 84 3.38 -1.12 -2.58
N PHE A 85 2.09 -0.85 -2.39
CA PHE A 85 1.07 -1.02 -3.42
C PHE A 85 0.02 0.08 -3.36
N HIS A 86 -0.54 0.40 -4.52
CA HIS A 86 -1.85 0.99 -4.62
C HIS A 86 -2.90 -0.08 -4.84
N PHE A 87 -4.11 0.20 -4.38
CA PHE A 87 -5.27 -0.65 -4.62
C PHE A 87 -6.54 0.17 -4.59
N ARG A 88 -7.63 -0.43 -5.08
CA ARG A 88 -8.94 0.21 -5.15
C ARG A 88 -9.90 -0.42 -4.16
N VAL A 89 -10.73 0.41 -3.54
CA VAL A 89 -11.83 -0.05 -2.68
C VAL A 89 -13.14 0.53 -3.16
N ALA A 90 -14.16 -0.32 -3.26
CA ALA A 90 -15.50 0.03 -3.66
C ALA A 90 -16.47 -0.30 -2.52
N ARG A 91 -17.33 0.65 -2.15
CA ARG A 91 -18.26 0.45 -1.02
C ARG A 91 -19.38 -0.51 -1.34
N THR A 92 -20.04 -0.29 -2.48
CA THR A 92 -21.30 -0.96 -2.84
C THR A 92 -21.26 -1.54 -4.25
N PHE A 93 -20.60 -0.86 -5.19
CA PHE A 93 -20.47 -1.30 -6.58
C PHE A 93 -19.10 -0.90 -7.15
N GLY A 94 -18.67 -1.53 -8.23
CA GLY A 94 -17.43 -1.22 -8.93
C GLY A 94 -16.40 -2.34 -8.84
N TYR A 95 -15.21 -2.11 -9.40
CA TYR A 95 -14.14 -3.12 -9.51
C TYR A 95 -13.17 -3.13 -8.33
N GLY A 96 -13.30 -2.20 -7.38
CA GLY A 96 -12.50 -2.20 -6.15
C GLY A 96 -12.87 -3.35 -5.23
N ALA A 97 -11.95 -3.76 -4.37
CA ALA A 97 -12.25 -4.70 -3.30
C ALA A 97 -13.25 -4.09 -2.31
N SER A 98 -14.01 -4.91 -1.58
CA SER A 98 -14.88 -4.40 -0.52
C SER A 98 -14.07 -3.92 0.69
N PRO A 99 -14.60 -2.99 1.52
CA PRO A 99 -13.91 -2.53 2.73
C PRO A 99 -13.53 -3.65 3.69
N GLY A 100 -14.42 -4.64 3.82
CA GLY A 100 -14.14 -5.83 4.62
C GLY A 100 -13.03 -6.71 4.04
N MET A 101 -12.88 -6.76 2.70
CA MET A 101 -11.76 -7.47 2.09
C MET A 101 -10.43 -6.73 2.28
N ALA A 102 -10.43 -5.40 2.12
CA ALA A 102 -9.27 -4.55 2.44
C ALA A 102 -8.81 -4.77 3.88
N ARG A 103 -9.75 -4.69 4.84
CA ARG A 103 -9.49 -4.95 6.25
C ARG A 103 -8.87 -6.32 6.51
N ARG A 104 -9.43 -7.40 5.92
CA ARG A 104 -8.89 -8.76 6.07
C ARG A 104 -7.48 -8.90 5.50
N CYS A 105 -7.14 -8.18 4.43
CA CYS A 105 -5.78 -8.19 3.90
C CYS A 105 -4.82 -7.46 4.84
N MET A 106 -5.25 -6.37 5.49
CA MET A 106 -4.47 -5.72 6.54
C MET A 106 -4.23 -6.65 7.74
N GLU A 107 -5.25 -7.38 8.20
CA GLU A 107 -5.11 -8.38 9.28
C GLU A 107 -4.11 -9.48 8.94
N ARG A 108 -4.04 -9.91 7.67
CA ARG A 108 -3.06 -10.90 7.21
C ARG A 108 -1.63 -10.36 7.31
N LEU A 109 -1.42 -9.10 6.96
CA LEU A 109 -0.11 -8.45 7.10
C LEU A 109 0.27 -8.30 8.58
N ASP A 110 -0.68 -7.87 9.41
CA ASP A 110 -0.52 -7.79 10.88
C ASP A 110 -0.12 -9.16 11.45
N HIS A 111 -0.83 -10.23 11.07
CA HIS A 111 -0.53 -11.58 11.52
C HIS A 111 0.83 -12.10 11.04
N ALA A 112 1.24 -11.71 9.83
CA ALA A 112 2.54 -12.04 9.27
C ALA A 112 3.69 -11.18 9.86
N GLY A 113 3.39 -10.20 10.72
CA GLY A 113 4.37 -9.28 11.26
C GLY A 113 4.97 -8.32 10.23
N ILE A 114 4.27 -8.09 9.12
CA ILE A 114 4.73 -7.20 8.05
C ILE A 114 4.29 -5.77 8.38
N PRO A 115 5.20 -4.86 8.73
CA PRO A 115 4.84 -3.50 9.10
C PRO A 115 4.58 -2.64 7.86
N GLY A 116 3.68 -1.68 8.00
CA GLY A 116 3.39 -0.70 6.96
C GLY A 116 2.46 0.40 7.44
N GLU A 117 2.02 1.22 6.48
CA GLU A 117 1.03 2.27 6.68
C GLU A 117 0.00 2.22 5.54
N VAL A 118 -1.28 2.35 5.89
CA VAL A 118 -2.38 2.40 4.92
C VAL A 118 -2.98 3.79 4.87
N ARG A 119 -3.19 4.33 3.66
CA ARG A 119 -3.74 5.66 3.41
C ARG A 119 -4.79 5.64 2.31
N VAL A 120 -5.77 6.53 2.44
CA VAL A 120 -6.68 6.88 1.32
C VAL A 120 -6.06 8.06 0.60
N LEU A 121 -5.69 7.87 -0.68
CA LEU A 121 -5.12 8.92 -1.52
C LEU A 121 -6.21 9.79 -2.15
N ARG A 122 -7.34 9.17 -2.51
CA ARG A 122 -8.51 9.81 -3.10
C ARG A 122 -9.78 9.09 -2.68
N ALA A 123 -10.85 9.86 -2.53
CA ALA A 123 -12.20 9.34 -2.33
C ALA A 123 -13.16 10.02 -3.31
N LEU A 124 -14.09 9.23 -3.84
CA LEU A 124 -15.26 9.72 -4.55
C LEU A 124 -16.50 9.43 -3.70
N SER A 125 -17.48 10.33 -3.77
CA SER A 125 -18.80 10.18 -3.15
C SER A 125 -19.88 10.22 -4.22
N ASP A 126 -21.01 9.58 -3.93
CA ASP A 126 -22.21 9.56 -4.78
C ASP A 126 -21.92 9.23 -6.25
N THR A 127 -21.04 8.26 -6.50
CA THR A 127 -20.77 7.82 -7.86
C THR A 127 -21.95 6.97 -8.36
N GLN A 128 -22.50 7.32 -9.53
CA GLN A 128 -23.58 6.58 -10.16
C GLN A 128 -23.07 5.97 -11.47
N PRO A 129 -22.76 4.66 -11.50
CA PRO A 129 -22.15 4.03 -12.65
C PRO A 129 -23.18 3.90 -13.77
N VAL A 130 -22.73 4.04 -15.01
CA VAL A 130 -23.51 3.59 -16.16
C VAL A 130 -23.16 2.12 -16.40
N GLY A 131 -24.05 1.22 -15.96
CA GLY A 131 -23.84 -0.24 -16.06
C GLY A 131 -22.91 -0.78 -14.97
N THR A 132 -22.00 -1.69 -15.32
CA THR A 132 -21.09 -2.35 -14.35
C THR A 132 -19.75 -1.64 -14.17
N GLN A 133 -19.45 -0.64 -15.00
CA GLN A 133 -18.20 0.11 -14.88
C GLN A 133 -18.29 1.14 -13.75
N GLY A 134 -17.55 0.87 -12.67
CA GLY A 134 -17.25 1.90 -11.68
C GLY A 134 -16.27 2.95 -12.21
N PRO A 135 -15.95 3.98 -11.41
CA PRO A 135 -15.00 5.02 -11.77
C PRO A 135 -13.65 4.45 -12.24
N VAL A 136 -13.05 5.07 -13.25
CA VAL A 136 -11.70 4.75 -13.73
C VAL A 136 -10.72 5.73 -13.10
N TRP A 137 -9.67 5.19 -12.47
CA TRP A 137 -8.63 6.01 -11.86
C TRP A 137 -7.46 6.16 -12.83
N TYR A 138 -6.86 7.35 -12.89
CA TYR A 138 -5.63 7.58 -13.63
C TYR A 138 -4.50 7.91 -12.67
N VAL A 139 -3.45 7.10 -12.68
CA VAL A 139 -2.22 7.32 -11.91
C VAL A 139 -1.06 7.43 -12.90
N GLY A 140 -0.36 8.57 -12.90
CA GLY A 140 0.73 8.83 -13.87
C GLY A 140 0.29 8.77 -15.33
N GLY A 141 -0.98 9.11 -15.62
CA GLY A 141 -1.56 9.07 -16.97
C GLY A 141 -2.03 7.69 -17.45
N LYS A 142 -1.94 6.65 -16.61
CA LYS A 142 -2.40 5.29 -16.93
C LYS A 142 -3.64 4.92 -16.11
N ALA A 143 -4.58 4.21 -16.75
CA ALA A 143 -5.77 3.70 -16.08
C ALA A 143 -5.40 2.54 -15.13
N VAL A 144 -5.97 2.55 -13.92
CA VAL A 144 -5.74 1.57 -12.85
C VAL A 144 -7.02 1.18 -12.11
#